data_AF-A0A429DJT4-F1
#
_entry.id   AF-A0A429DJT4-F1
#
_cell.length_a   1.000
_cell.length_b   1.000
_cell.length_c   1.000
_cell.angle_alpha   90.00
_cell.angle_beta   90.00
_cell.angle_gamma   90.00
#
_symmetry.space_group_name_H-M   'P 1'
#
loop_
_entity.id
_entity.type
_entity.pdbx_description
1 polymer ?
#
loop_
_entity_poly.entity_id
_entity_poly.type
_entity_poly.pdbx_seq_one_letter_code
_entity_poly.pdbx_strand_id
1 'polypeptide(L)' 'DPTIEDTSYAFALSRIGDQNLNHVPTGILRQVERPTYDDQARAQVTEAQAARKPDLQGLLRGKDTWTVV' A
#
# COMPACT_ATOMS: atom_id res chain seq x y z
N ASP A 1 -5.96 10.56 21.85
CA ASP A 1 -5.15 10.98 20.69
C ASP A 1 -5.45 10.01 19.53
N PRO A 2 -5.96 10.49 18.38
CA PRO A 2 -6.29 9.62 17.24
C PRO A 2 -5.05 9.02 16.53
N THR A 3 -3.83 9.48 16.84
CA THR A 3 -2.59 8.98 16.21
C THR A 3 -1.94 7.81 16.94
N ILE A 4 -2.57 7.27 17.98
CA ILE A 4 -2.08 6.08 18.69
C ILE A 4 -1.96 4.91 17.71
N GLU A 5 -0.76 4.31 17.63
CA GLU A 5 -0.45 3.23 16.69
C GLU A 5 -1.33 2.00 16.91
N ASP A 6 -1.49 1.59 18.18
CA ASP A 6 -2.39 0.51 18.58
C ASP A 6 -3.84 0.83 18.18
N THR A 7 -4.42 -0.06 17.37
CA THR A 7 -5.77 0.07 16.84
C THR A 7 -6.85 -0.21 17.90
N SER A 8 -6.49 -0.88 19.00
CA SER A 8 -7.42 -1.32 20.05
C SER A 8 -8.27 -0.17 20.60
N TYR A 9 -7.67 1.00 20.82
CA TYR A 9 -8.33 2.17 21.36
C TYR A 9 -9.38 2.76 20.39
N ALA A 10 -9.02 2.92 19.12
CA ALA A 10 -9.94 3.42 18.09
C ALA A 10 -11.12 2.46 17.87
N PHE A 11 -10.86 1.14 17.94
CA PHE A 11 -11.89 0.12 17.85
C PHE A 11 -12.80 0.05 19.07
N ALA A 12 -12.29 0.33 20.27
CA ALA A 12 -13.11 0.45 21.46
C ALA A 12 -14.04 1.66 21.36
N LEU A 13 -13.51 2.81 20.93
CA LEU A 13 -14.29 4.02 20.70
C LEU A 13 -15.42 3.82 19.69
N SER A 14 -15.20 3.10 18.58
CA SER A 14 -16.26 2.87 17.58
C SER A 14 -17.45 2.05 18.07
N ARG A 15 -17.31 1.40 19.24
CA ARG A 15 -18.31 0.50 19.83
C ARG A 15 -18.78 0.94 21.21
N ILE A 16 -18.41 2.14 21.66
CA ILE A 16 -18.73 2.63 23.01
C ILE A 16 -20.22 2.99 23.18
N GLY A 17 -20.96 3.15 22.08
CA GLY A 17 -22.39 3.47 22.10
C GLY A 17 -23.28 2.28 22.44
N ASP A 18 -24.29 2.53 23.28
CA ASP A 18 -25.36 1.58 23.60
C ASP A 18 -26.57 1.75 22.66
N GLN A 19 -27.56 0.84 22.75
CA GLN A 19 -28.81 0.90 21.96
C GLN A 19 -29.63 2.18 22.22
N ASN A 20 -29.42 2.81 23.38
CA ASN A 20 -30.10 4.03 23.78
C ASN A 20 -29.40 5.29 23.25
N LEU A 21 -28.28 5.14 22.53
CA LEU A 21 -27.48 6.23 21.95
C LEU A 21 -27.01 7.26 22.98
N ASN A 22 -26.81 6.86 24.23
CA ASN A 22 -26.41 7.79 25.31
C ASN A 22 -24.98 8.33 25.11
N HIS A 23 -24.13 7.56 24.42
CA HIS A 23 -22.73 7.91 24.16
C HIS A 23 -22.41 7.68 22.68
N VAL A 24 -22.61 8.71 21.87
CA VAL A 24 -22.26 8.67 20.44
C VAL A 24 -20.91 9.36 20.24
N PRO A 25 -19.83 8.62 19.92
CA PRO A 25 -18.54 9.21 19.65
C PRO A 25 -18.59 10.04 18.35
N THR A 26 -18.03 11.24 18.37
CA THR A 26 -17.93 12.12 17.20
C THR A 26 -16.48 12.57 16.97
N GLY A 27 -16.17 12.96 15.73
CA GLY A 27 -14.83 13.40 15.33
C GLY A 27 -13.97 12.30 14.71
N ILE A 28 -12.65 12.46 14.75
CA ILE A 28 -11.70 11.52 14.17
C ILE A 28 -11.36 10.44 15.21
N LEU A 29 -11.79 9.20 14.96
CA LEU A 29 -11.51 8.06 15.84
C LEU A 29 -10.10 7.48 15.66
N ARG A 30 -9.55 7.59 14.44
CA ARG A 30 -8.20 7.14 14.08
C ARG A 30 -7.63 8.02 12.97
N GLN A 31 -6.38 8.45 13.13
CA GLN A 31 -5.63 9.22 12.15
C GLN A 31 -4.25 8.59 11.99
N VAL A 32 -4.01 7.95 10.85
CA VAL A 32 -2.72 7.31 10.57
C VAL A 32 -2.26 7.61 9.16
N GLU A 33 -0.95 7.73 9.00
CA GLU A 33 -0.30 7.84 7.70
C GLU A 33 0.20 6.45 7.30
N ARG A 34 -0.27 5.97 6.16
CA ARG A 34 0.14 4.71 5.53
C ARG A 34 0.16 4.91 4.01
N PRO A 35 1.13 4.32 3.29
CA PRO A 35 1.19 4.44 1.84
C PRO A 35 -0.05 3.82 1.21
N THR A 36 -0.51 4.40 0.10
CA THR A 36 -1.58 3.80 -0.68
C THR A 36 -1.06 2.61 -1.47
N TYR A 37 -1.97 1.74 -1.90
CA TYR A 37 -1.62 0.64 -2.78
C TYR A 37 -0.92 1.11 -4.08
N ASP A 38 -1.40 2.19 -4.68
CA ASP A 38 -0.84 2.73 -5.93
C ASP A 38 0.57 3.27 -5.75
N ASP A 39 0.84 3.97 -4.64
CA ASP A 39 2.19 4.44 -4.31
C ASP A 39 3.16 3.27 -4.18
N GLN A 40 2.72 2.19 -3.50
CA GLN A 40 3.52 0.98 -3.34
C GLN A 40 3.75 0.26 -4.67
N ALA A 41 2.72 0.17 -5.53
CA ALA A 41 2.84 -0.45 -6.84
C ALA A 41 3.83 0.30 -7.74
N ARG A 42 3.79 1.64 -7.73
CA ARG A 42 4.77 2.47 -8.45
C ARG A 42 6.17 2.32 -7.89
N ALA A 43 6.31 2.30 -6.57
CA ALA A 43 7.60 2.09 -5.91
C ALA A 43 8.27 0.77 -6.33
N GLN A 44 7.49 -0.32 -6.44
CA GLN A 44 8.00 -1.61 -6.93
C GLN A 44 8.56 -1.52 -8.36
N VAL A 45 7.89 -0.79 -9.26
CA VAL A 45 8.37 -0.59 -10.64
C VAL A 45 9.65 0.23 -10.67
N THR A 46 9.71 1.31 -9.89
CA THR A 46 10.91 2.15 -9.77
C THR A 46 12.09 1.34 -9.23
N GLU A 47 11.87 0.55 -8.18
CA GLU A 47 12.90 -0.34 -7.61
C GLU A 47 13.39 -1.36 -8.63
N ALA A 48 12.49 -1.99 -9.39
CA ALA A 48 12.85 -2.95 -10.43
C ALA A 48 13.70 -2.32 -11.55
N GLN A 49 13.35 -1.10 -11.99
CA GLN A 49 14.13 -0.36 -12.98
C GLN A 49 15.53 0.03 -12.48
N ALA A 50 15.64 0.38 -11.19
CA ALA A 50 16.92 0.70 -10.55
C ALA A 50 17.80 -0.55 -10.41
N ALA A 51 17.21 -1.70 -10.09
CA ALA A 51 17.92 -2.96 -9.91
C ALA A 51 18.45 -3.54 -11.23
N ARG A 52 17.70 -3.41 -12.33
CA ARG A 52 18.11 -3.93 -13.64
C ARG A 52 17.53 -3.10 -14.78
N LYS A 53 18.39 -2.69 -15.71
CA LYS A 53 17.94 -2.07 -16.96
C LYS A 53 17.09 -3.04 -17.78
N PRO A 54 15.92 -2.62 -18.29
CA PRO A 54 15.12 -3.45 -19.18
C PRO A 54 15.87 -3.69 -20.49
N ASP A 55 16.03 -4.95 -20.88
CA ASP A 55 16.58 -5.36 -22.18
C ASP A 55 15.51 -6.11 -22.99
N LEU A 56 14.65 -5.31 -23.61
CA LEU A 56 13.53 -5.81 -24.40
C LEU A 56 14.02 -6.50 -25.68
N GLN A 57 15.14 -6.03 -26.25
CA GLN A 57 15.73 -6.65 -27.45
C GLN A 57 16.30 -8.03 -27.16
N GLY A 58 17.02 -8.20 -26.05
CA GLY A 58 17.48 -9.53 -25.60
C GLY A 58 16.31 -10.48 -25.31
N LEU A 59 15.20 -9.97 -24.77
CA LEU A 59 14.00 -10.76 -24.50
C LEU A 59 13.30 -11.22 -25.79
N LEU A 60 13.16 -10.33 -26.77
CA LEU A 60 12.53 -10.63 -28.06
C LEU A 60 13.37 -11.58 -28.93
N ARG A 61 14.69 -11.41 -28.92
CA ARG A 61 15.60 -12.32 -29.62
C ARG A 61 15.60 -13.70 -28.95
N GLY A 62 15.35 -13.76 -27.65
CA GLY A 62 15.56 -14.98 -26.90
C GLY A 62 17.05 -15.33 -26.86
N LYS A 63 17.38 -16.50 -26.33
CA LYS A 63 18.79 -16.90 -26.13
C LYS A 63 19.44 -17.46 -27.39
N ASP A 64 18.65 -17.89 -28.37
CA ASP A 64 19.09 -18.73 -29.48
C ASP A 64 18.75 -18.13 -30.86
N THR A 65 19.09 -16.85 -31.10
CA THR A 65 19.06 -16.32 -32.47
C THR A 65 20.30 -16.75 -33.25
N TRP A 66 20.10 -17.45 -34.36
CA TRP A 66 21.14 -17.66 -35.36
C TRP A 66 21.00 -16.59 -36.45
N THR A 67 22.12 -15.95 -36.81
CA THR A 67 22.20 -14.98 -37.92
C THR A 67 22.57 -15.70 -39.22
N VAL A 68 21.78 -15.53 -40.28
CA VAL A 68 22.13 -15.97 -41.64
C VAL A 68 23.07 -14.94 -42.27
N VAL A 69 24.18 -15.38 -42.86
CA VAL A 69 25.10 -14.55 -43.68
C VAL A 69 25.13 -15.11 -45.09
#